data_AF-A0ABD1SC47-F1
#
_entry.id   AF-A0ABD1SC47-F1
#
_cell.length_a   1.000
_cell.length_b   1.000
_cell.length_c   1.000
_cell.angle_alpha   90.00
_cell.angle_beta   90.00
_cell.angle_gamma   90.00
#
_symmetry.space_group_name_H-M   'P 1'
#
loop_
_entity.id
_entity.type
_entity.pdbx_description
1 polymer ?
#
loop_
_entity_poly.entity_id
_entity_poly.type
_entity_poly.pdbx_seq_one_letter_code
_entity_poly.pdbx_strand_id
1 'polypeptide(L)'
;MIADIVQLHDIHQKEGESVKSYFKRFSNVINKIESVTDDKALDALVTRLHMRTSFWRDVQNCQPKTYNQLVDLIQRKIRSEETIENREKAKRDRRDQLLRERRRSSKLCFNRFREKRSFRATQQPL
;
A
#
# COMPACT_ATOMS: atom_id res chain seq x y z
N MET A 1 -0.85 -28.20 -16.45
CA MET A 1 0.22 -28.35 -15.44
C MET A 1 -0.45 -28.40 -14.08
N ILE A 2 -0.38 -29.54 -13.39
CA ILE A 2 -0.84 -29.67 -12.00
C ILE A 2 0.17 -28.89 -11.14
N ALA A 3 -0.31 -27.96 -10.32
CA ALA A 3 0.56 -27.30 -9.36
C ALA A 3 0.92 -28.33 -8.28
N ASP A 4 2.20 -28.38 -7.92
CA ASP A 4 2.72 -29.29 -6.90
C ASP A 4 3.23 -28.50 -5.69
N ILE A 5 3.36 -29.15 -4.54
CA ILE A 5 3.81 -28.56 -3.29
C ILE A 5 5.19 -27.92 -3.38
N VAL A 6 6.03 -28.41 -4.30
CA VAL A 6 7.34 -27.82 -4.63
C VAL A 6 7.19 -26.35 -5.07
N GLN A 7 6.13 -26.02 -5.81
CA GLN A 7 5.87 -24.66 -6.28
C GLN A 7 5.51 -23.70 -5.13
N LEU A 8 5.00 -24.19 -3.98
CA LEU A 8 4.76 -23.34 -2.81
C LEU A 8 6.08 -22.89 -2.18
N HIS A 9 7.10 -23.75 -2.19
CA HIS A 9 8.40 -23.43 -1.65
C HIS A 9 9.18 -22.40 -2.50
N ASP A 10 8.88 -22.27 -3.79
CA ASP A 10 9.50 -21.24 -4.63
C ASP A 10 8.95 -19.83 -4.36
N ILE A 11 7.77 -19.73 -3.75
CA ILE A 11 7.12 -18.45 -3.44
C ILE A 11 7.70 -17.89 -2.15
N HIS A 12 8.77 -17.11 -2.28
CA HIS A 12 9.32 -16.32 -1.19
C HIS A 12 8.82 -14.87 -1.23
N GLN A 13 8.74 -14.24 -0.07
CA GLN A 13 8.48 -12.81 0.01
C GLN A 13 9.72 -12.05 -0.49
N LYS A 14 9.55 -11.19 -1.49
CA LYS A 14 10.64 -10.40 -2.07
C LYS A 14 11.01 -9.23 -1.15
N GLU A 15 12.22 -8.69 -1.30
CA GLU A 15 12.62 -7.48 -0.59
C GLU A 15 11.71 -6.30 -0.99
N GLY A 16 11.22 -5.56 0.00
CA GLY A 16 10.29 -4.43 -0.20
C GLY A 16 8.86 -4.82 -0.59
N GLU A 17 8.54 -6.12 -0.72
CA GLU A 17 7.19 -6.57 -1.03
C GLU A 17 6.26 -6.51 0.19
N SER A 18 5.06 -5.95 -0.01
CA SER A 18 4.00 -5.93 1.00
C SER A 18 3.50 -7.33 1.33
N VAL A 19 3.08 -7.54 2.58
CA VAL A 19 2.53 -8.83 3.01
C VAL A 19 1.26 -9.16 2.22
N LYS A 20 0.45 -8.14 1.88
CA LYS A 20 -0.72 -8.28 1.01
C LYS A 20 -0.39 -8.90 -0.36
N SER A 21 0.65 -8.38 -1.03
CA SER A 21 1.07 -8.85 -2.35
C SER A 21 1.59 -10.27 -2.30
N TYR A 22 2.48 -10.53 -1.34
CA TYR A 22 3.06 -11.86 -1.12
C TYR A 22 1.97 -12.91 -0.86
N PHE A 23 1.08 -12.63 0.09
CA PHE A 23 0.01 -13.54 0.45
C PHE A 23 -0.92 -13.83 -0.74
N LYS A 24 -1.27 -12.82 -1.54
CA LYS A 24 -2.07 -13.01 -2.76
C LYS A 24 -1.41 -13.98 -3.74
N ARG A 25 -0.09 -13.90 -3.95
CA ARG A 25 0.62 -14.87 -4.81
C ARG A 25 0.59 -16.27 -4.23
N PHE A 26 0.84 -16.38 -2.93
CA PHE A 26 0.82 -17.66 -2.22
C PHE A 26 -0.56 -18.32 -2.32
N SER A 27 -1.65 -17.59 -2.02
CA SER A 27 -3.03 -18.08 -2.13
C SER A 27 -3.41 -18.49 -3.56
N ASN A 28 -2.91 -17.79 -4.58
CA ASN A 28 -3.16 -18.17 -5.97
C ASN A 28 -2.52 -19.50 -6.36
N VAL A 29 -1.43 -19.90 -5.71
CA VAL A 29 -0.79 -21.20 -5.95
C VAL A 29 -1.43 -22.28 -5.08
N ILE A 30 -1.73 -22.00 -3.81
CA ILE A 30 -2.37 -22.98 -2.93
C ILE A 30 -3.73 -23.43 -3.47
N ASN A 31 -4.51 -22.51 -4.04
CA ASN A 31 -5.82 -22.80 -4.64
C ASN A 31 -5.75 -23.66 -5.92
N LYS A 32 -4.56 -23.85 -6.49
CA LYS A 32 -4.33 -24.70 -7.68
C LYS A 32 -3.88 -26.10 -7.33
N ILE A 33 -3.56 -26.36 -6.06
CA ILE A 33 -3.07 -27.64 -5.58
C ILE A 33 -4.24 -28.35 -4.89
N GLU A 34 -4.57 -29.55 -5.37
CA GLU A 34 -5.79 -30.28 -5.00
C GLU A 34 -5.81 -30.76 -3.53
N SER A 35 -4.65 -30.90 -2.88
CA SER A 35 -4.57 -31.48 -1.53
C SER A 35 -3.40 -30.94 -0.70
N VAL A 36 -3.43 -29.65 -0.36
CA VAL A 36 -2.51 -29.06 0.63
C VAL A 36 -3.16 -29.13 2.00
N THR A 37 -2.47 -29.77 2.95
CA THR A 37 -2.89 -29.75 4.36
C THR A 37 -2.51 -28.43 5.01
N ASP A 38 -3.33 -27.97 5.97
CA ASP A 38 -3.10 -26.72 6.70
C ASP A 38 -1.70 -26.65 7.34
N ASP A 39 -1.19 -27.76 7.86
CA ASP A 39 0.16 -27.83 8.44
C ASP A 39 1.26 -27.57 7.41
N LYS A 40 1.12 -28.13 6.20
CA LYS A 40 2.08 -27.90 5.12
C LYS A 40 1.98 -26.48 4.57
N ALA A 41 0.76 -25.94 4.49
CA ALA A 41 0.54 -24.55 4.11
C ALA A 41 1.17 -23.59 5.12
N LEU A 42 1.00 -23.88 6.41
CA LEU A 42 1.55 -23.12 7.52
C LEU A 42 3.09 -23.12 7.46
N ASP A 43 3.71 -24.30 7.39
CA ASP A 43 5.17 -24.43 7.33
C ASP A 43 5.76 -23.73 6.10
N ALA A 44 5.17 -23.95 4.91
CA ALA A 44 5.60 -23.31 3.68
C ALA A 44 5.50 -21.79 3.77
N LEU A 45 4.41 -21.26 4.32
CA LEU A 45 4.21 -19.81 4.43
C LEU A 45 5.21 -19.18 5.40
N VAL A 46 5.38 -19.75 6.60
CA VAL A 46 6.31 -19.24 7.63
C VAL A 46 7.76 -19.30 7.16
N THR A 47 8.18 -20.41 6.57
CA THR A 47 9.56 -20.62 6.09
C THR A 47 9.93 -19.63 4.98
N ARG A 48 8.95 -19.20 4.17
CA ARG A 48 9.18 -18.34 3.00
C ARG A 48 8.92 -16.86 3.25
N LEU A 49 8.61 -16.47 4.49
CA LEU A 49 8.58 -15.07 4.91
C LEU A 49 9.97 -14.45 4.90
N HIS A 50 10.03 -13.17 4.52
CA HIS A 50 11.30 -12.45 4.53
C HIS A 50 11.69 -12.09 5.99
N MET A 51 12.76 -12.72 6.48
CA MET A 51 13.19 -12.67 7.88
C MET A 51 13.45 -11.25 8.42
N ARG A 52 13.76 -10.29 7.54
CA ARG A 52 14.07 -8.90 7.94
C ARG A 52 12.84 -8.00 8.04
N THR A 53 11.64 -8.53 7.85
CA THR A 53 10.40 -7.74 7.94
C THR A 53 9.90 -7.60 9.38
N SER A 54 9.16 -6.54 9.68
CA SER A 54 8.42 -6.43 10.94
C SER A 54 7.40 -7.56 11.10
N PHE A 55 6.78 -7.98 10.00
CA PHE A 55 5.82 -9.06 10.01
C PHE A 55 6.44 -10.41 10.41
N TRP A 56 7.64 -10.73 9.93
CA TRP A 56 8.33 -11.95 10.37
C TRP A 56 8.56 -11.96 11.88
N ARG A 57 8.94 -10.83 12.48
CA ARG A 57 9.04 -10.70 13.95
C ARG A 57 7.70 -10.91 14.64
N ASP A 58 6.61 -10.35 14.11
CA ASP A 58 5.26 -10.56 14.66
C ASP A 58 4.87 -12.05 14.64
N VAL A 59 5.21 -12.77 13.56
CA VAL A 59 5.00 -14.22 13.44
C VAL A 59 5.85 -14.99 14.46
N GLN A 60 7.12 -14.62 14.64
CA GLN A 60 8.00 -15.25 15.64
C GLN A 60 7.53 -15.01 17.08
N ASN A 61 6.96 -13.84 17.36
CA ASN A 61 6.44 -13.49 18.69
C ASN A 61 5.14 -14.23 19.02
N CYS A 62 4.25 -14.37 18.04
CA CYS A 62 2.95 -15.03 18.23
C CYS A 62 3.00 -16.56 18.09
N GLN A 63 3.99 -17.10 17.37
CA GLN A 63 4.17 -18.54 17.09
C GLN A 63 2.85 -19.25 16.72
N PRO A 64 2.23 -18.89 15.57
CA PRO A 64 0.95 -19.47 15.17
C PRO A 64 1.09 -20.98 15.02
N LYS A 65 0.19 -21.74 15.68
CA LYS A 65 0.16 -23.21 15.63
C LYS A 65 -0.76 -23.74 14.54
N THR A 66 -1.63 -22.89 14.00
CA THR A 66 -2.60 -23.26 12.97
C THR A 66 -2.55 -22.27 11.82
N TYR A 67 -2.93 -22.72 10.62
CA TYR A 67 -2.99 -21.87 9.44
C TYR A 67 -3.92 -20.66 9.66
N ASN A 68 -5.08 -20.86 10.28
CA ASN A 68 -6.02 -19.79 10.60
C ASN A 68 -5.42 -18.69 11.49
N GLN A 69 -4.66 -19.05 12.51
CA GLN A 69 -3.97 -18.07 13.35
C GLN A 69 -2.99 -17.22 12.54
N LEU A 70 -2.24 -17.85 11.62
CA LEU A 70 -1.34 -17.12 10.73
C LEU A 70 -2.11 -16.22 9.77
N VAL A 71 -3.24 -16.65 9.21
CA VAL A 71 -4.11 -15.81 8.38
C VAL A 71 -4.60 -14.60 9.16
N ASP A 72 -4.98 -14.74 10.44
CA ASP A 72 -5.37 -13.60 11.27
C ASP A 72 -4.22 -12.58 11.44
N LEU A 73 -2.99 -13.06 11.66
CA LEU A 73 -1.80 -12.20 11.69
C LEU A 73 -1.61 -11.45 10.38
N ILE A 74 -1.74 -12.14 9.25
CA ILE A 74 -1.65 -11.57 7.91
C ILE A 74 -2.71 -10.49 7.71
N GLN A 75 -3.97 -10.76 8.07
CA GLN A 75 -5.06 -9.79 7.91
C GLN A 75 -4.83 -8.53 8.77
N ARG A 76 -4.36 -8.68 10.01
CA ARG A 76 -3.97 -7.54 10.86
C ARG A 76 -2.86 -6.72 10.21
N LYS A 77 -1.85 -7.38 9.64
CA LYS A 77 -0.75 -6.72 8.94
C LYS A 77 -1.23 -5.98 7.68
N ILE A 78 -2.08 -6.62 6.87
CA ILE A 78 -2.68 -6.01 5.67
C ILE A 78 -3.45 -4.74 6.04
N ARG A 79 -4.30 -4.79 7.06
CA ARG A 79 -5.05 -3.60 7.54
C ARG A 79 -4.12 -2.48 7.99
N SER A 80 -3.02 -2.82 8.65
CA SER A 80 -1.99 -1.86 9.05
C SER A 80 -1.30 -1.22 7.84
N GLU A 81 -0.91 -2.02 6.84
CA GLU A 81 -0.33 -1.54 5.57
C GLU A 81 -1.30 -0.59 4.85
N GLU A 82 -2.57 -0.95 4.72
CA GLU A 82 -3.61 -0.13 4.10
C GLU A 82 -3.88 1.18 4.87
N THR A 83 -3.85 1.13 6.20
CA THR A 83 -4.01 2.32 7.04
C THR A 83 -2.89 3.33 6.79
N ILE A 84 -1.64 2.84 6.70
CA ILE A 84 -0.48 3.68 6.39
C ILE A 84 -0.61 4.26 4.99
N GLU A 85 -0.93 3.43 3.99
CA GLU A 85 -1.10 3.86 2.60
C GLU A 85 -2.19 4.93 2.47
N ASN A 86 -3.35 4.74 3.09
CA ASN A 86 -4.45 5.69 3.10
C ASN A 86 -4.05 7.02 3.75
N ARG A 87 -3.29 6.97 4.86
CA ARG A 87 -2.78 8.17 5.52
C ARG A 87 -1.81 8.94 4.62
N GLU A 88 -0.89 8.24 3.95
CA GLU A 88 0.06 8.87 3.03
C GLU A 88 -0.64 9.42 1.78
N LYS A 89 -1.67 8.72 1.27
CA LYS A 89 -2.54 9.23 0.21
C LYS A 89 -3.26 10.52 0.63
N ALA A 90 -3.89 10.53 1.81
CA ALA A 90 -4.58 11.72 2.32
C ALA A 90 -3.64 12.92 2.50
N LYS A 91 -2.39 12.68 2.95
CA LYS A 91 -1.36 13.73 3.02
C LYS A 91 -0.99 14.29 1.65
N ARG A 92 -0.86 13.42 0.63
CA ARG A 92 -0.59 13.83 -0.76
C ARG A 92 -1.75 14.64 -1.33
N ASP A 93 -2.98 14.13 -1.19
CA ASP A 93 -4.20 14.80 -1.66
C ASP A 93 -4.35 16.20 -1.03
N ARG A 94 -4.10 16.32 0.28
CA ARG A 94 -4.10 17.62 0.98
C ARG A 94 -3.02 18.57 0.46
N ARG A 95 -1.80 18.06 0.21
CA ARG A 95 -0.71 18.88 -0.36
C ARG A 95 -1.08 19.39 -1.74
N ASP A 96 -1.63 18.53 -2.59
CA ASP A 96 -2.04 18.88 -3.94
C ASP A 96 -3.18 19.90 -3.94
N GLN A 97 -4.13 19.77 -3.01
CA GLN A 97 -5.18 20.76 -2.80
C GLN A 97 -4.59 22.14 -2.45
N LEU A 98 -3.68 22.20 -1.47
CA LEU A 98 -3.03 23.46 -1.08
C LEU A 98 -2.25 24.10 -2.24
N LEU A 99 -1.57 23.29 -3.06
CA LEU A 99 -0.87 23.77 -4.25
C LEU A 99 -1.84 24.34 -5.30
N ARG A 100 -3.00 23.69 -5.50
CA ARG A 100 -4.05 24.18 -6.41
C ARG A 100 -4.65 25.48 -5.92
N GLU A 101 -4.94 25.59 -4.62
CA GLU A 101 -5.45 26.81 -3.99
C GLU A 101 -4.45 27.97 -4.13
N ARG A 102 -3.17 27.74 -3.81
CA ARG A 102 -2.11 28.75 -4.00
C ARG A 102 -2.04 29.24 -5.45
N ARG A 103 -2.09 28.32 -6.43
CA ARG A 103 -2.12 28.68 -7.86
C ARG A 103 -3.35 29.50 -8.23
N ARG A 104 -4.54 29.16 -7.71
CA ARG A 104 -5.77 29.93 -7.93
C ARG A 104 -5.66 31.33 -7.34
N SER A 105 -5.20 31.46 -6.10
CA SER A 105 -5.01 32.76 -5.43
C SER A 105 -4.00 33.64 -6.15
N SER A 106 -2.88 33.08 -6.62
CA SER A 106 -1.91 33.82 -7.44
C SER A 106 -2.52 34.32 -8.76
N LYS A 107 -3.31 33.50 -9.45
CA LYS A 107 -4.02 33.92 -10.68
C LYS A 107 -5.04 35.03 -10.39
N LEU A 108 -5.81 34.91 -9.31
CA LEU A 108 -6.78 35.94 -8.91
C LEU A 108 -6.09 37.26 -8.56
N CYS A 109 -4.97 37.21 -7.83
CA CYS A 109 -4.18 38.41 -7.51
C CYS A 109 -3.63 39.07 -8.78
N PHE A 110 -3.08 38.27 -9.71
CA PHE A 110 -2.57 38.76 -10.98
C PHE A 110 -3.67 39.42 -11.83
N ASN A 111 -4.83 38.77 -11.96
CA ASN A 111 -5.97 39.31 -12.70
C ASN A 111 -6.45 40.63 -12.09
N ARG A 112 -6.61 40.68 -10.76
CA ARG A 112 -7.00 41.92 -10.04
C ARG A 112 -5.99 43.05 -10.27
N PHE A 113 -4.69 42.74 -10.27
CA PHE A 113 -3.66 43.74 -10.54
C PHE A 113 -3.73 44.26 -11.97
N ARG A 114 -3.94 43.36 -12.95
CA ARG A 114 -4.13 43.72 -14.36
C ARG A 114 -5.35 44.62 -14.56
N GLU A 115 -6.49 44.27 -13.96
CA GLU A 115 -7.72 45.08 -14.03
C GLU A 115 -7.52 46.49 -13.45
N LYS A 116 -6.93 46.60 -12.25
CA LYS A 116 -6.63 47.90 -11.64
C LYS A 116 -5.71 48.76 -12.50
N ARG A 117 -4.75 48.16 -13.19
CA ARG A 117 -3.83 48.87 -14.09
C ARG A 117 -4.53 49.35 -15.36
N SER A 118 -5.41 48.53 -15.92
CA SER A 118 -6.26 48.90 -17.07
C SER A 118 -7.19 50.07 -16.73
N PHE A 119 -7.81 50.04 -15.55
CA PHE A 119 -8.76 51.08 -15.11
C PHE A 119 -8.10 52.44 -14.89
N ARG A 120 -6.85 52.46 -14.40
CA ARG A 120 -6.06 53.70 -14.27
C ARG A 120 -5.63 54.27 -15.63
N ALA A 121 -5.37 53.43 -16.62
CA ALA A 121 -5.00 53.87 -17.96
C ALA A 121 -6.16 54.56 -18.71
N THR A 122 -7.41 54.21 -18.38
CA THR A 122 -8.61 54.80 -18.98
C THR A 122 -9.11 56.08 -18.30
N GLN A 123 -8.52 56.49 -17.17
CA GLN A 123 -8.96 57.68 -16.40
C GLN A 123 -8.00 58.89 -16.48
N GLN A 124 -6.97 58.86 -17.33
CA GLN A 124 -6.15 60.06 -17.55
C GLN A 124 -6.91 61.04 -18.46
N PRO A 125 -7.24 62.27 -18.00
CA PRO A 125 -7.84 63.28 -18.86
C PRO A 125 -6.77 63.87 -19.80
N LEU A 126 -7.22 64.23 -21.01
CA LEU A 126 -6.48 65.04 -21.98
C LEU A 126 -6.26 66.47 -21.48
#